data_AF-A0A5K7YNP7-F1
#
_entry.id   AF-A0A5K7YNP7-F1
#
_cell.length_a   1.000
_cell.length_b   1.000
_cell.length_c   1.000
_cell.angle_alpha   90.00
_cell.angle_beta   90.00
_cell.angle_gamma   90.00
#
_symmetry.space_group_name_H-M   'P 1'
#
loop_
_entity.id
_entity.type
_entity.pdbx_description
1 polymer ?
#
loop_
_entity_poly.entity_id
_entity_poly.type
_entity_poly.pdbx_seq_one_letter_code
_entity_poly.pdbx_strand_id
1 'polypeptide(L)' 'MGALTMGMEETVRVDPDRCIGCGLCVVTCPTEALRLIPKAGADCRIPPTSMAEQMMLMAKKRRLI' A
#
# COMPACT_ATOMS: atom_id res chain seq x y z
N MET A 1 -6.06 -0.16 -7.20
CA MET A 1 -5.70 1.13 -6.54
C MET A 1 -6.94 1.67 -5.84
N GLY A 2 -6.81 2.30 -4.67
CA GLY A 2 -7.96 2.82 -3.90
C GLY A 2 -7.67 3.09 -2.41
N ALA A 3 -6.45 3.53 -2.08
CA ALA A 3 -6.06 3.78 -0.69
C ALA A 3 -6.62 5.12 -0.12
N LEU A 4 -7.27 5.93 -0.96
CA LEU A 4 -7.88 7.21 -0.57
C LEU A 4 -9.39 7.08 -0.62
N THR A 5 -10.06 7.60 0.39
CA THR A 5 -11.53 7.67 0.48
C THR A 5 -11.96 9.07 0.92
N MET A 6 -13.11 9.54 0.42
CA MET A 6 -13.70 10.82 0.85
C MET A 6 -14.62 10.55 2.03
N GLY A 7 -14.32 11.17 3.17
CA GLY A 7 -15.20 11.17 4.34
C GLY A 7 -16.40 12.10 4.14
N MET A 8 -17.43 11.92 4.97
CA MET A 8 -18.63 12.77 4.97
C MET A 8 -18.35 14.24 5.36
N GLU A 9 -17.18 14.51 5.96
CA GLU A 9 -16.77 15.83 6.46
C GLU A 9 -15.81 16.56 5.50
N GLU A 10 -15.88 16.29 4.19
CA GLU A 10 -14.92 16.81 3.17
C GLU A 10 -13.44 16.48 3.46
N THR A 11 -13.17 15.53 4.36
CA THR A 11 -11.82 15.08 4.68
C THR A 11 -11.42 13.86 3.84
N VAL A 12 -10.20 13.85 3.31
CA VAL A 12 -9.60 12.64 2.71
C VAL A 12 -9.08 11.73 3.82
N ARG A 13 -9.43 10.45 3.78
CA ARG A 13 -8.88 9.41 4.67
C ARG A 13 -8.00 8.43 3.89
N VAL A 14 -6.85 8.10 4.47
CA VAL A 14 -5.92 7.10 3.93
C VAL A 14 -6.19 5.76 4.61
N ASP A 15 -6.40 4.71 3.82
CA ASP A 15 -6.42 3.32 4.27
C ASP A 15 -4.97 2.77 4.29
N PRO A 16 -4.38 2.55 5.48
CA PRO A 16 -2.99 2.12 5.59
C PRO A 16 -2.76 0.71 5.04
N ASP A 17 -3.75 -0.19 5.08
CA ASP A 17 -3.63 -1.56 4.58
C ASP A 17 -3.57 -1.60 3.05
N ARG A 18 -4.29 -0.67 2.41
CA ARG A 18 -4.29 -0.52 0.95
C ARG A 18 -3.21 0.42 0.43
N CYS A 19 -2.60 1.22 1.29
CA CYS A 19 -1.51 2.11 0.93
C CYS A 19 -0.23 1.32 0.61
N ILE A 20 0.19 1.34 -0.65
CA ILE A 20 1.42 0.68 -1.10
C ILE A 20 2.65 1.59 -1.05
N GLY A 21 2.50 2.83 -0.58
CA GLY A 21 3.61 3.78 -0.47
C GLY A 21 4.13 4.33 -1.81
N CYS A 22 3.29 4.40 -2.85
CA CYS A 22 3.74 4.88 -4.18
C CYS A 22 4.00 6.40 -4.26
N GLY A 23 3.55 7.18 -3.29
CA GLY A 23 3.81 8.63 -3.22
C GLY A 23 2.99 9.51 -4.17
N LEU A 24 2.21 8.94 -5.09
CA LEU A 24 1.41 9.73 -6.05
C LEU A 24 0.51 10.75 -5.35
N CYS A 25 -0.19 10.35 -4.28
CA CYS A 25 -1.10 11.22 -3.54
C CYS A 25 -0.42 12.48 -2.96
N VAL A 26 0.87 12.41 -2.64
CA VAL A 26 1.64 13.56 -2.15
C VAL A 26 1.98 14.50 -3.30
N VAL A 27 2.46 13.95 -4.42
CA VAL A 27 2.89 14.74 -5.59
C VAL A 27 1.73 15.42 -6.31
N THR A 28 0.56 14.78 -6.35
CA THR A 28 -0.63 15.35 -7.03
C THR A 28 -1.43 16.32 -6.17
N CYS A 29 -1.22 16.36 -4.84
CA CYS A 29 -2.05 17.20 -3.98
C CYS A 29 -1.61 18.67 -4.08
N PRO A 30 -2.45 19.58 -4.61
CA PRO A 30 -2.05 20.98 -4.82
C PRO A 30 -1.89 21.77 -3.52
N THR A 31 -2.49 21.28 -2.43
CA THR A 31 -2.43 21.90 -1.10
C THR A 31 -1.43 21.22 -0.17
N GLU A 32 -0.67 20.25 -0.68
CA GLU A 32 0.37 19.53 0.08
C GLU A 32 -0.15 18.90 1.39
N ALA A 33 -1.41 18.48 1.41
CA ALA A 33 -2.10 18.02 2.63
C ALA A 33 -1.58 16.69 3.20
N LEU A 34 -0.74 15.95 2.46
CA LEU A 34 -0.28 14.60 2.78
C LEU A 34 1.25 14.54 2.80
N ARG A 35 1.81 13.70 3.67
CA ARG A 35 3.23 13.36 3.68
C ARG A 35 3.43 11.85 3.57
N LEU A 36 4.44 11.44 2.81
CA LEU A 36 4.83 10.03 2.71
C LEU A 36 5.86 9.72 3.79
N ILE A 37 5.53 8.76 4.66
CA ILE A 37 6.43 8.26 5.71
C ILE A 37 6.65 6.75 5.56
N PRO A 38 7.81 6.22 5.96
CA PRO A 38 8.03 4.78 6.03
C PRO A 38 7.00 4.11 6.94
N LYS A 39 6.48 2.96 6.51
CA LYS A 39 5.63 2.12 7.36
C LYS A 39 6.45 1.53 8.51
N ALA A 40 5.86 1.48 9.69
CA ALA A 40 6.52 0.96 10.88
C ALA A 40 6.62 -0.58 10.81
N GLY A 41 7.83 -1.11 11.04
CA GLY A 41 8.09 -2.52 11.34
C GLY A 41 7.33 -3.53 10.46
N ALA A 42 6.36 -4.22 11.08
CA ALA A 42 5.61 -5.33 10.51
C ALA A 42 4.73 -4.98 9.28
N ASP A 43 4.39 -3.69 9.10
CA ASP A 43 3.57 -3.24 7.97
C ASP A 43 4.42 -3.04 6.70
N CYS A 44 5.75 -3.10 6.82
CA CYS A 44 6.65 -3.05 5.70
C CYS A 44 6.56 -4.37 4.91
N ARG A 45 5.97 -4.30 3.71
CA ARG A 45 5.89 -5.46 2.82
C ARG A 45 7.25 -5.75 2.22
N ILE A 46 7.86 -6.85 2.64
CA ILE A 46 9.12 -7.34 2.07
C ILE A 46 8.80 -8.10 0.76
N PRO A 47 9.36 -7.68 -0.39
CA PRO A 47 9.22 -8.43 -1.63
C PRO A 47 9.99 -9.75 -1.53
N PRO A 48 9.51 -10.82 -2.19
CA PRO A 48 10.26 -12.07 -2.27
C PRO A 48 11.61 -11.81 -2.95
N THR A 49 12.65 -12.49 -2.46
CA THR A 49 14.04 -12.33 -2.90
C THR A 49 14.30 -12.95 -4.27
N SER A 50 13.39 -13.81 -4.75
CA SER A 50 13.50 -14.47 -6.05
C SER A 50 12.13 -14.77 -6.67
N MET A 51 12.13 -14.98 -8.00
CA MET A 51 10.92 -15.38 -8.73
C MET A 51 10.38 -16.74 -8.30
N ALA A 52 11.28 -17.68 -7.96
CA ALA A 52 10.89 -19.00 -7.47
C ALA A 52 10.13 -18.90 -6.14
N GLU A 53 10.65 -18.09 -5.21
CA GLU A 53 9.99 -17.80 -3.94
C GLU A 53 8.60 -17.16 -4.16
N GLN A 54 8.54 -16.15 -5.04
CA GLN A 54 7.27 -15.52 -5.40
C GLN A 54 6.25 -16.52 -5.94
N MET A 55 6.67 -17.43 -6.83
CA MET A 55 5.80 -18.45 -7.41
C MET A 55 5.28 -19.43 -6.35
N MET A 56 6.14 -19.90 -5.45
CA MET A 56 5.72 -20.77 -4.34
C MET A 56 4.73 -20.08 -3.41
N LEU A 57 4.95 -18.80 -3.09
CA LEU A 57 4.02 -18.00 -2.27
C LEU A 57 2.65 -17.86 -2.94
N MET A 58 2.62 -17.62 -4.24
CA MET A 58 1.38 -17.54 -5.02
C MET A 58 0.64 -18.88 -5.07
N ALA A 59 1.36 -20.00 -5.24
CA ALA A 59 0.79 -21.33 -5.24
C ALA A 59 0.13 -21.68 -3.89
N LYS A 60 0.85 -21.43 -2.78
CA LYS A 60 0.30 -21.57 -1.41
C LYS A 60 -0.93 -20.70 -1.19
N LYS A 61 -0.89 -19.41 -1.57
CA LYS A 61 -2.03 -18.48 -1.41
C LYS A 61 -3.27 -18.94 -2.18
N ARG A 62 -3.07 -19.64 -3.30
CA ARG A 62 -4.14 -20.21 -4.13
C ARG A 62 -4.50 -21.66 -3.76
N ARG A 63 -3.90 -22.22 -2.70
CA ARG A 63 -4.11 -23.61 -2.24
C ARG A 63 -3.85 -24.66 -3.34
N LEU A 64 -2.86 -24.38 -4.19
CA LEU A 64 -2.41 -25.31 -5.25
C LEU A 64 -1.36 -26.31 -4.76
N ILE A 65 -0.75 -26.00 -3.60
CA ILE A 65 0.17 -26.82 -2.82
C ILE A 65 -0.04 -26.54 -1.33
#